data_AF-A0A382RG70-F1
#
_entry.id   AF-A0A382RG70-F1
#
_cell.length_a   1.000
_cell.length_b   1.000
_cell.length_c   1.000
_cell.angle_alpha   90.00
_cell.angle_beta   90.00
_cell.angle_gamma   90.00
#
_symmetry.space_group_name_H-M   'P 1'
#
loop_
_entity.id
_entity.type
_entity.pdbx_description
1 polymer ?
#
loop_
_entity_poly.entity_id
_entity_poly.type
_entity_poly.pdbx_seq_one_letter_code
_entity_poly.pdbx_strand_id
1 'polypeptide(L)'
;VGAWTVTDGSRCRRLADWVLLHPVATVVAAAFVVRTLVAAVLNVTDTWSLAPDAGSYLAVAEAVSSGRLDSFWPGYGPSLFNSTRSFSAQVAFLFDVFGPYRISGQLVAVLYGSLAAGLTVLLARRLIRPSFALAAGLVVALSPSQVLWSSVVLRESTIWVLLVGIAVILGNLSRTSTPRTIFITTLGVAMAYLGL
;
A
#
# COMPACT_ATOMS: atom_id res chain seq x y z
N VAL A 1 -48.16 -8.92 -9.37
CA VAL A 1 -47.23 -10.02 -9.00
C VAL A 1 -45.96 -9.79 -9.80
N GLY A 2 -44.92 -9.28 -9.13
CA GLY A 2 -43.74 -8.67 -9.75
C GLY A 2 -42.78 -9.69 -10.36
N ALA A 3 -42.34 -9.41 -11.58
CA ALA A 3 -41.29 -10.13 -12.29
C ALA A 3 -39.95 -9.90 -11.59
N TRP A 4 -39.54 -10.82 -10.71
CA TRP A 4 -38.18 -10.89 -10.22
C TRP A 4 -37.29 -11.53 -11.30
N THR A 5 -36.40 -10.68 -11.78
CA THR A 5 -35.43 -10.78 -12.86
C THR A 5 -34.51 -12.01 -12.80
N VAL A 6 -34.72 -12.95 -13.72
CA VAL A 6 -33.81 -14.07 -14.05
C VAL A 6 -32.42 -13.58 -14.54
N THR A 7 -32.26 -12.29 -14.81
CA THR A 7 -31.01 -11.69 -15.32
C THR A 7 -29.91 -11.51 -14.28
N ASP A 8 -30.22 -11.39 -12.98
CA ASP A 8 -29.22 -11.11 -11.94
C ASP A 8 -28.30 -12.30 -11.65
N GLY A 9 -28.81 -13.53 -11.73
CA GLY A 9 -28.02 -14.73 -11.45
C GLY A 9 -26.84 -14.93 -12.40
N SER A 10 -26.94 -14.48 -13.65
CA SER A 10 -25.87 -14.64 -14.65
C SER A 10 -24.74 -13.62 -14.51
N ARG A 11 -25.03 -12.43 -13.98
CA ARG A 11 -24.05 -11.38 -13.69
C ARG A 11 -23.34 -11.66 -12.38
N CYS A 12 -24.08 -12.04 -11.34
CA CYS A 12 -23.49 -12.42 -10.05
C CYS A 12 -22.57 -13.64 -10.17
N ARG A 13 -22.93 -14.66 -10.96
CA ARG A 13 -22.04 -15.80 -11.23
C ARG A 13 -20.80 -15.38 -12.00
N ARG A 14 -20.94 -14.59 -13.08
CA ARG A 14 -19.78 -14.08 -13.84
C ARG A 14 -18.85 -13.23 -12.99
N LEU A 15 -19.38 -12.40 -12.09
CA LEU A 15 -18.57 -11.62 -11.15
C LEU A 15 -17.89 -12.52 -10.12
N ALA A 16 -18.60 -13.48 -9.54
CA ALA A 16 -18.02 -14.44 -8.60
C ALA A 16 -16.90 -15.27 -9.23
N ASP A 17 -17.12 -15.75 -10.46
CA ASP A 17 -16.12 -16.47 -11.24
C ASP A 17 -14.92 -15.58 -11.53
N TRP A 18 -15.14 -14.32 -11.95
CA TRP A 18 -14.05 -13.39 -12.21
C TRP A 18 -13.23 -13.07 -10.96
N VAL A 19 -13.89 -12.88 -9.81
CA VAL A 19 -13.25 -12.65 -8.50
C VAL A 19 -12.37 -13.82 -8.09
N LEU A 20 -12.84 -15.05 -8.30
CA LEU A 20 -12.09 -16.27 -7.99
C LEU A 20 -10.95 -16.52 -8.99
N LEU A 21 -11.11 -16.10 -10.24
CA LEU A 21 -10.06 -16.17 -11.27
C LEU A 21 -8.97 -15.12 -11.05
N HIS A 22 -9.32 -13.93 -10.55
CA HIS A 22 -8.39 -12.81 -10.32
C HIS A 22 -8.41 -12.33 -8.86
N PRO A 23 -8.05 -13.19 -7.89
CA PRO A 23 -8.19 -12.87 -6.47
C PRO A 23 -7.27 -11.73 -6.03
N VAL A 24 -6.08 -11.61 -6.64
CA VAL A 24 -5.12 -10.54 -6.34
C VAL A 24 -5.67 -9.19 -6.80
N ALA A 25 -6.12 -9.10 -8.06
CA ALA A 25 -6.67 -7.86 -8.62
C ALA A 25 -7.91 -7.40 -7.86
N THR A 26 -8.78 -8.35 -7.48
CA THR A 26 -9.97 -8.05 -6.68
C THR A 26 -9.62 -7.45 -5.32
N VAL A 27 -8.66 -8.04 -4.60
CA VAL A 27 -8.24 -7.54 -3.29
C VAL A 27 -7.55 -6.19 -3.40
N VAL A 28 -6.68 -6.00 -4.40
CA VAL A 28 -6.02 -4.71 -4.65
C VAL A 28 -7.06 -3.62 -4.95
N ALA A 29 -8.03 -3.91 -5.82
CA ALA A 29 -9.08 -2.96 -6.16
C ALA A 29 -9.96 -2.60 -4.95
N ALA A 30 -10.39 -3.60 -4.18
CA ALA A 30 -11.17 -3.38 -2.97
C ALA A 30 -10.38 -2.57 -1.92
N ALA A 31 -9.10 -2.94 -1.70
CA ALA A 31 -8.20 -2.24 -0.80
C ALA A 31 -8.00 -0.78 -1.20
N PHE A 32 -7.81 -0.52 -2.49
CA PHE A 32 -7.61 0.81 -3.05
C PHE A 32 -8.84 1.69 -2.90
N VAL A 33 -10.03 1.16 -3.26
CA VAL A 33 -11.29 1.89 -3.13
C VAL A 33 -11.55 2.26 -1.68
N VAL A 34 -11.46 1.29 -0.75
CA VAL A 34 -11.74 1.54 0.67
C VAL A 34 -10.76 2.57 1.25
N ARG A 35 -9.46 2.43 1.00
CA ARG A 35 -8.44 3.37 1.50
C ARG A 35 -8.59 4.77 0.89
N THR A 36 -8.93 4.86 -0.39
CA THR A 36 -9.19 6.15 -1.05
C THR A 36 -10.41 6.85 -0.46
N LEU A 37 -11.49 6.09 -0.19
CA LEU A 37 -12.69 6.64 0.46
C LEU A 37 -12.37 7.13 1.87
N VAL A 38 -11.62 6.36 2.66
CA VAL A 38 -11.20 6.79 4.00
C VAL A 38 -10.31 8.02 3.93
N ALA A 39 -9.33 8.05 3.03
CA ALA A 39 -8.49 9.23 2.81
C ALA A 39 -9.34 10.46 2.45
N ALA A 40 -10.32 10.31 1.55
CA ALA A 40 -11.24 11.39 1.20
C ALA A 40 -12.06 11.88 2.40
N VAL A 41 -12.65 10.97 3.19
CA VAL A 41 -13.38 11.31 4.42
C VAL A 41 -12.49 12.07 5.39
N LEU A 42 -11.26 11.61 5.63
CA LEU A 42 -10.32 12.28 6.53
C LEU A 42 -9.95 13.70 6.10
N ASN A 43 -9.92 13.97 4.78
CA ASN A 43 -9.72 15.33 4.28
C ASN A 43 -10.98 16.20 4.47
N VAL A 44 -12.18 15.65 4.31
CA VAL A 44 -13.43 16.39 4.48
C VAL A 44 -13.72 16.69 5.95
N THR A 45 -13.38 15.77 6.86
CA THR A 45 -13.65 15.91 8.29
C THR A 45 -12.52 16.60 9.07
N ASP A 46 -11.46 17.04 8.38
CA ASP A 46 -10.26 17.67 8.97
C ASP A 46 -9.75 16.95 10.23
N THR A 47 -9.81 15.61 10.24
CA THR A 47 -9.46 14.81 11.42
C THR A 47 -7.96 14.48 11.43
N TRP A 48 -7.14 15.52 11.45
CA TRP A 48 -5.67 15.45 11.38
C TRP A 48 -5.03 14.90 12.66
N SER A 49 -5.75 14.91 13.79
CA SER A 49 -5.23 14.46 15.09
C SER A 49 -5.07 12.95 15.21
N LEU A 50 -5.59 12.16 14.26
CA LEU A 50 -5.51 10.69 14.31
C LEU A 50 -4.09 10.16 14.08
N ALA A 51 -3.25 10.91 13.37
CA ALA A 51 -1.87 10.52 13.08
C ALA A 51 -0.96 11.77 13.05
N PRO A 52 -0.44 12.22 14.20
CA PRO A 52 0.41 13.42 14.27
C PRO A 52 1.65 13.32 13.38
N ASP A 53 2.21 12.11 13.24
CA ASP A 53 3.40 11.87 12.41
C ASP A 53 3.15 12.11 10.91
N ALA A 54 1.91 11.91 10.44
CA ALA A 54 1.55 12.16 9.05
C ALA A 54 1.69 13.64 8.69
N GLY A 55 1.39 14.54 9.64
CA GLY A 55 1.61 15.97 9.50
C GLY A 55 3.10 16.30 9.33
N SER A 56 3.95 15.66 10.14
CA SER A 56 5.41 15.84 10.05
C SER A 56 5.97 15.38 8.70
N TYR A 57 5.51 14.24 8.18
CA TYR A 57 5.94 13.75 6.86
C TYR A 57 5.49 14.65 5.71
N LEU A 58 4.25 15.14 5.76
CA LEU A 58 3.73 16.11 4.80
C LEU A 58 4.53 17.42 4.83
N ALA A 59 4.78 17.96 6.02
CA ALA A 59 5.49 19.23 6.19
C ALA A 59 6.96 19.14 5.74
N VAL A 60 7.64 18.02 6.03
CA VAL A 60 9.00 17.77 5.52
C VAL A 60 8.99 17.61 4.00
N ALA A 61 8.04 16.88 3.42
CA ALA A 61 7.94 16.73 1.97
C ALA A 61 7.71 18.08 1.26
N GLU A 62 6.88 18.96 1.84
CA GLU A 62 6.68 20.33 1.36
C GLU A 62 7.94 21.20 1.50
N ALA A 63 8.67 21.04 2.60
CA ALA A 63 9.94 21.74 2.78
C ALA A 63 10.99 21.31 1.75
N VAL A 64 10.99 20.03 1.36
CA VAL A 64 11.84 19.51 0.28
C VAL A 64 11.42 20.07 -1.07
N SER A 65 10.13 19.99 -1.41
CA SER A 65 9.63 20.48 -2.72
C SER A 65 9.82 21.99 -2.89
N SER A 66 9.76 22.75 -1.78
CA SER A 66 10.01 24.20 -1.79
C SER A 66 11.49 24.59 -1.67
N GLY A 67 12.42 23.62 -1.58
CA GLY A 67 13.85 23.88 -1.46
C GLY A 67 14.27 24.50 -0.12
N ARG A 68 13.47 24.35 0.93
CA ARG A 68 13.66 24.97 2.26
C ARG A 68 14.04 23.99 3.36
N LEU A 69 14.36 22.74 3.02
CA LEU A 69 14.64 21.66 3.98
C LEU A 69 15.65 22.06 5.07
N ASP A 70 16.74 22.75 4.70
CA ASP A 70 17.80 23.12 5.65
C ASP A 70 17.38 24.19 6.66
N SER A 71 16.40 25.02 6.29
CA SER A 71 15.82 26.07 7.14
C SER A 71 14.59 25.60 7.93
N PHE A 72 13.92 24.55 7.44
CA PHE A 72 12.73 23.97 8.06
C PHE A 72 13.13 22.98 9.16
N TRP A 73 12.83 23.33 10.42
CA TRP A 73 13.26 22.59 11.61
C TRP A 73 14.75 22.23 11.56
N PRO A 74 15.65 23.22 11.73
CA PRO A 74 17.08 23.04 11.55
C PRO A 74 17.63 21.78 12.25
N GLY A 75 18.34 20.94 11.50
CA GLY A 75 18.85 19.65 11.95
C GLY A 75 17.81 18.52 11.96
N TYR A 76 16.62 18.76 12.53
CA TYR A 76 15.58 17.73 12.63
C TYR A 76 14.91 17.41 11.29
N GLY A 77 14.53 18.42 10.50
CA GLY A 77 13.89 18.26 9.20
C GLY A 77 14.73 17.43 8.22
N PRO A 78 16.01 17.81 7.96
CA PRO A 78 16.92 17.01 7.13
C PRO A 78 17.15 15.59 7.67
N SER A 79 17.26 15.42 8.99
CA SER A 79 17.42 14.09 9.61
C SER A 79 16.19 13.21 9.41
N LEU A 80 14.99 13.76 9.63
CA LEU A 80 13.73 13.06 9.43
C LEU A 80 13.54 12.68 7.96
N PHE A 81 13.83 13.59 7.02
CA PHE A 81 13.78 13.29 5.58
C PHE A 81 14.76 12.18 5.20
N ASN A 82 16.01 12.26 5.65
CA ASN A 82 17.02 11.26 5.32
C ASN A 82 16.69 9.88 5.90
N SER A 83 16.17 9.82 7.13
CA SER A 83 15.76 8.56 7.78
C SER A 83 14.51 7.93 7.15
N THR A 84 13.67 8.71 6.47
CA THR A 84 12.43 8.25 5.83
C THR A 84 12.44 8.45 4.32
N ARG A 85 13.64 8.58 3.74
CA ARG A 85 13.82 9.02 2.35
C ARG A 85 13.10 8.13 1.36
N SER A 86 13.06 6.82 1.61
CA SER A 86 12.36 5.86 0.75
C SER A 86 10.90 6.23 0.56
N PHE A 87 10.21 6.72 1.59
CA PHE A 87 8.81 7.16 1.52
C PHE A 87 8.69 8.66 1.21
N SER A 88 9.35 9.50 2.00
CA SER A 88 9.20 10.96 1.96
C SER A 88 9.67 11.58 0.64
N ALA A 89 10.65 10.97 -0.04
CA ALA A 89 11.08 11.47 -1.35
C ALA A 89 10.01 11.27 -2.44
N GLN A 90 9.20 10.22 -2.34
CA GLN A 90 8.11 9.99 -3.30
C GLN A 90 6.97 10.97 -3.08
N VAL A 91 6.66 11.28 -1.82
CA VAL A 91 5.69 12.32 -1.48
C VAL A 91 6.18 13.69 -1.96
N ALA A 92 7.45 14.04 -1.72
CA ALA A 92 8.05 15.27 -2.20
C ALA A 92 8.00 15.38 -3.73
N PHE A 93 8.31 14.29 -4.45
CA PHE A 93 8.17 14.24 -5.91
C PHE A 93 6.73 14.51 -6.37
N LEU A 94 5.72 13.92 -5.71
CA LEU A 94 4.32 14.23 -6.03
C LEU A 94 3.96 15.68 -5.72
N PHE A 95 4.58 16.29 -4.70
CA PHE A 95 4.39 17.70 -4.39
C PHE A 95 5.04 18.61 -5.43
N ASP A 96 6.17 18.22 -6.02
CA ASP A 96 6.79 18.95 -7.12
C ASP A 96 5.90 18.95 -8.37
N VAL A 97 5.25 17.81 -8.66
CA VAL A 97 4.43 17.65 -9.88
C VAL A 97 3.03 18.25 -9.72
N PHE A 98 2.37 17.99 -8.59
CA PHE A 98 0.97 18.35 -8.39
C PHE A 98 0.77 19.50 -7.41
N GLY A 99 1.78 19.91 -6.65
CA GLY A 99 1.67 20.83 -5.52
C GLY A 99 1.46 20.11 -4.18
N PRO A 100 1.58 20.84 -3.04
CA PRO A 100 1.54 20.29 -1.68
C PRO A 100 0.12 19.97 -1.21
N TYR A 101 -0.61 19.17 -1.99
CA TYR A 101 -1.94 18.70 -1.64
C TYR A 101 -1.86 17.42 -0.79
N ARG A 102 -2.57 17.38 0.34
CA ARG A 102 -2.58 16.21 1.24
C ARG A 102 -2.91 14.90 0.52
N ILE A 103 -3.87 14.96 -0.40
CA ILE A 103 -4.35 13.79 -1.14
C ILE A 103 -3.26 13.16 -2.03
N SER A 104 -2.30 13.96 -2.54
CA SER A 104 -1.21 13.42 -3.35
C SER A 104 -0.24 12.61 -2.49
N GLY A 105 0.08 13.07 -1.28
CA GLY A 105 0.87 12.29 -0.32
C GLY A 105 0.14 11.02 0.15
N GLN A 106 -1.18 11.10 0.38
CA GLN A 106 -1.98 9.94 0.78
C GLN A 106 -2.03 8.87 -0.31
N LEU A 107 -1.97 9.25 -1.58
CA LEU A 107 -1.97 8.31 -2.68
C LEU A 107 -0.81 7.31 -2.57
N VAL A 108 0.38 7.74 -2.13
CA VAL A 108 1.53 6.85 -1.91
C VAL A 108 1.19 5.78 -0.88
N ALA A 109 0.63 6.20 0.27
CA ALA A 109 0.25 5.28 1.34
C ALA A 109 -0.87 4.31 0.91
N VAL A 110 -1.87 4.84 0.18
CA VAL A 110 -3.00 4.06 -0.37
C VAL A 110 -2.48 2.99 -1.33
N LEU A 111 -1.55 3.35 -2.23
CA LEU A 111 -0.94 2.42 -3.17
C LEU A 111 -0.18 1.32 -2.44
N TYR A 112 0.67 1.67 -1.47
CA TYR A 112 1.43 0.67 -0.71
C TYR A 112 0.56 -0.26 0.12
N GLY A 113 -0.44 0.27 0.82
CA GLY A 113 -1.39 -0.57 1.56
C GLY A 113 -2.20 -1.52 0.65
N SER A 114 -2.54 -1.07 -0.55
CA SER A 114 -3.27 -1.89 -1.52
C SER A 114 -2.39 -3.00 -2.11
N LEU A 115 -1.12 -2.68 -2.43
CA LEU A 115 -0.14 -3.65 -2.88
C LEU A 115 0.19 -4.67 -1.80
N ALA A 116 0.31 -4.25 -0.53
CA ALA A 116 0.54 -5.16 0.59
C ALA A 116 -0.56 -6.22 0.67
N ALA A 117 -1.84 -5.81 0.60
CA ALA A 117 -2.97 -6.74 0.59
C ALA A 117 -2.95 -7.70 -0.62
N GLY A 118 -2.60 -7.19 -1.81
CA GLY A 118 -2.45 -8.03 -3.01
C GLY A 118 -1.31 -9.04 -2.90
N LEU A 119 -0.16 -8.63 -2.38
CA LEU A 119 0.98 -9.51 -2.14
C LEU A 119 0.66 -10.56 -1.07
N THR A 120 -0.16 -10.25 -0.07
CA THR A 120 -0.67 -11.25 0.89
C THR A 120 -1.45 -12.35 0.17
N VAL A 121 -2.32 -12.00 -0.78
CA VAL A 121 -3.03 -13.00 -1.60
C VAL A 121 -2.04 -13.84 -2.40
N LEU A 122 -1.05 -13.21 -3.05
CA LEU A 122 -0.04 -13.92 -3.83
C LEU A 122 0.74 -14.93 -2.99
N LEU A 123 1.13 -14.55 -1.77
CA LEU A 123 1.79 -15.42 -0.81
C LEU A 123 0.86 -16.55 -0.36
N ALA A 124 -0.36 -16.20 0.07
CA ALA A 124 -1.34 -17.17 0.58
C ALA A 124 -1.71 -18.21 -0.48
N ARG A 125 -1.84 -17.83 -1.76
CA ARG A 125 -2.15 -18.77 -2.86
C ARG A 125 -1.14 -19.90 -3.02
N ARG A 126 0.07 -19.76 -2.47
CA ARG A 126 1.09 -20.83 -2.50
C ARG A 126 0.91 -21.84 -1.37
N LEU A 127 0.19 -21.46 -0.32
CA LEU A 127 0.05 -22.24 0.90
C LEU A 127 -1.35 -22.85 1.04
N ILE A 128 -2.38 -22.15 0.56
CA ILE A 128 -3.79 -22.50 0.76
C ILE A 128 -4.62 -22.36 -0.53
N ARG A 129 -5.85 -22.89 -0.50
CA ARG A 129 -6.77 -22.85 -1.65
C ARG A 129 -7.14 -21.40 -2.04
N PRO A 130 -7.46 -21.12 -3.32
CA PRO A 130 -7.72 -19.76 -3.81
C PRO A 130 -8.79 -18.98 -3.04
N SER A 131 -9.86 -19.64 -2.59
CA SER A 131 -10.93 -19.02 -1.81
C SER A 131 -10.44 -18.52 -0.44
N PHE A 132 -9.63 -19.31 0.26
CA PHE A 132 -9.04 -18.89 1.53
C PHE A 132 -7.93 -17.84 1.34
N ALA A 133 -7.20 -17.90 0.24
CA ALA A 133 -6.21 -16.86 -0.09
C ALA A 133 -6.89 -15.51 -0.38
N LEU A 134 -8.03 -15.52 -1.08
CA LEU A 134 -8.87 -14.34 -1.26
C LEU A 134 -9.34 -13.79 0.09
N ALA A 135 -9.87 -14.66 0.97
CA ALA A 135 -10.32 -14.26 2.30
C ALA A 135 -9.18 -13.64 3.13
N ALA A 136 -7.98 -14.24 3.12
CA ALA A 136 -6.82 -13.70 3.82
C ALA A 136 -6.44 -12.29 3.32
N GLY A 137 -6.45 -12.08 1.99
CA GLY A 137 -6.23 -10.76 1.40
C GLY A 137 -7.31 -9.74 1.77
N LEU A 138 -8.58 -10.16 1.78
CA LEU A 138 -9.68 -9.30 2.20
C LEU A 138 -9.60 -8.91 3.68
N VAL A 139 -9.16 -9.82 4.56
CA VAL A 139 -8.91 -9.51 5.97
C VAL A 139 -7.85 -8.41 6.09
N VAL A 140 -6.75 -8.49 5.34
CA VAL A 140 -5.72 -7.43 5.33
C VAL A 140 -6.25 -6.14 4.68
N ALA A 141 -7.02 -6.26 3.60
CA ALA A 141 -7.57 -5.12 2.87
C ALA A 141 -8.58 -4.32 3.69
N LEU A 142 -9.38 -5.00 4.53
CA LEU A 142 -10.51 -4.42 5.26
C LEU A 142 -10.25 -4.28 6.77
N SER A 143 -9.11 -4.76 7.27
CA SER A 143 -8.73 -4.58 8.68
C SER A 143 -8.68 -3.08 9.02
N PRO A 144 -9.45 -2.60 10.02
CA PRO A 144 -9.57 -1.18 10.31
C PRO A 144 -8.23 -0.49 10.55
N SER A 145 -7.31 -1.15 11.26
CA SER A 145 -5.98 -0.61 11.49
C SER A 145 -5.22 -0.48 10.16
N GLN A 146 -5.16 -1.53 9.35
CA GLN A 146 -4.46 -1.51 8.05
C GLN A 146 -5.03 -0.46 7.10
N VAL A 147 -6.35 -0.27 7.11
CA VAL A 147 -7.00 0.79 6.32
C VAL A 147 -6.58 2.16 6.83
N LEU A 148 -6.68 2.44 8.12
CA LEU A 148 -6.31 3.74 8.70
C LEU A 148 -4.84 4.08 8.44
N TRP A 149 -3.92 3.19 8.82
CA TRP A 149 -2.47 3.40 8.68
C TRP A 149 -1.99 3.46 7.22
N SER A 150 -2.81 3.00 6.26
CA SER A 150 -2.53 3.11 4.81
C SER A 150 -3.37 4.18 4.11
N SER A 151 -4.16 4.98 4.84
CA SER A 151 -4.95 6.08 4.28
C SER A 151 -4.42 7.45 4.70
N VAL A 152 -3.49 7.49 5.67
CA VAL A 152 -2.75 8.69 6.06
C VAL A 152 -1.31 8.60 5.54
N VAL A 153 -0.64 9.75 5.39
CA VAL A 153 0.72 9.84 4.85
C VAL A 153 1.72 9.31 5.86
N LEU A 154 1.84 7.99 5.93
CA LEU A 154 2.61 7.27 6.93
C LEU A 154 3.49 6.22 6.27
N ARG A 155 4.75 6.16 6.74
CA ARG A 155 5.76 5.23 6.23
C ARG A 155 5.41 3.76 6.48
N GLU A 156 4.54 3.50 7.47
CA GLU A 156 4.13 2.17 7.89
C GLU A 156 3.56 1.38 6.71
N SER A 157 2.84 2.03 5.81
CA SER A 157 2.34 1.42 4.56
C SER A 157 3.46 0.83 3.70
N THR A 158 4.58 1.54 3.56
CA THR A 158 5.79 1.09 2.87
C THR A 158 6.43 -0.12 3.57
N ILE A 159 6.51 -0.08 4.90
CA ILE A 159 7.07 -1.20 5.70
C ILE A 159 6.27 -2.48 5.43
N TRP A 160 4.93 -2.40 5.44
CA TRP A 160 4.08 -3.57 5.19
C TRP A 160 4.30 -4.18 3.80
N VAL A 161 4.32 -3.35 2.75
CA VAL A 161 4.51 -3.85 1.39
C VAL A 161 5.91 -4.45 1.20
N LEU A 162 6.94 -3.88 1.82
CA LEU A 162 8.31 -4.39 1.75
C LEU A 162 8.44 -5.73 2.48
N LEU A 163 7.88 -5.86 3.69
CA LEU A 163 7.92 -7.11 4.45
C LEU A 163 7.19 -8.24 3.72
N VAL A 164 5.98 -7.99 3.21
CA VAL A 164 5.23 -8.99 2.45
C VAL A 164 5.92 -9.27 1.11
N GLY A 165 6.52 -8.25 0.48
CA GLY A 165 7.34 -8.39 -0.72
C GLY A 165 8.53 -9.33 -0.49
N ILE A 166 9.29 -9.15 0.59
CA ILE A 166 10.38 -10.05 1.00
C ILE A 166 9.86 -11.48 1.16
N ALA A 167 8.72 -11.66 1.84
CA ALA A 167 8.12 -12.99 2.01
C ALA A 167 7.73 -13.64 0.66
N VAL A 168 7.18 -12.87 -0.29
CA VAL A 168 6.86 -13.35 -1.64
C VAL A 168 8.12 -13.73 -2.42
N ILE A 169 9.17 -12.90 -2.35
CA ILE A 169 10.46 -13.16 -3.02
C ILE A 169 11.08 -14.44 -2.44
N LEU A 170 11.20 -14.54 -1.11
CA LEU A 170 11.74 -15.73 -0.44
C LEU A 170 10.91 -16.97 -0.73
N GLY A 171 9.59 -16.84 -0.77
CA GLY A 171 8.68 -17.92 -1.12
C GLY A 171 8.79 -18.41 -2.57
N ASN A 172 9.57 -17.76 -3.44
CA ASN A 172 9.89 -18.26 -4.79
C ASN A 172 11.07 -19.23 -4.79
N LEU A 173 11.85 -19.28 -3.70
CA LEU A 173 12.96 -20.21 -3.60
C LEU A 173 12.44 -21.64 -3.43
N SER A 174 13.06 -22.56 -4.15
CA SER A 174 12.81 -24.00 -4.10
C SER A 174 14.14 -24.72 -3.91
N ARG A 175 14.09 -25.98 -3.45
CA ARG A 175 15.32 -26.81 -3.28
C ARG A 175 16.12 -26.98 -4.59
N THR A 176 15.49 -26.77 -5.74
CA THR A 176 16.08 -26.88 -7.08
C THR A 176 16.43 -25.51 -7.70
N SER A 177 16.41 -24.42 -6.92
CA SER A 177 16.68 -23.08 -7.45
C SER A 177 18.11 -22.96 -7.99
N THR A 178 18.22 -22.46 -9.21
CA THR A 178 19.51 -22.15 -9.87
C THR A 178 20.25 -21.05 -9.13
N PRO A 179 21.60 -21.00 -9.15
CA PRO A 179 22.40 -19.92 -8.56
C PRO A 179 21.96 -18.52 -9.01
N ARG A 180 21.51 -18.37 -10.27
CA ARG A 180 20.91 -17.12 -10.77
C ARG A 180 19.67 -16.70 -10.00
N THR A 181 18.75 -17.63 -9.71
CA THR A 181 17.53 -17.37 -8.94
C THR A 181 17.85 -17.00 -7.49
N ILE A 182 18.85 -17.65 -6.91
CA ILE A 182 19.35 -17.32 -5.57
C ILE A 182 19.92 -15.90 -5.56
N PHE A 183 20.77 -15.56 -6.53
CA PHE A 183 21.34 -14.21 -6.63
C PHE A 183 20.27 -13.12 -6.77
N ILE A 184 19.30 -13.31 -7.68
CA ILE A 184 18.19 -12.37 -7.87
C ILE A 184 17.35 -12.23 -6.59
N THR A 185 17.11 -13.34 -5.89
CA THR A 185 16.36 -13.33 -4.64
C THR A 185 17.11 -12.58 -3.55
N THR A 186 18.40 -12.87 -3.33
CA THR A 186 19.23 -12.20 -2.35
C THR A 186 19.33 -10.70 -2.65
N LEU A 187 19.51 -10.33 -3.91
CA LEU A 187 19.53 -8.93 -4.34
C LEU A 187 18.18 -8.25 -4.08
N GLY A 188 17.07 -8.91 -4.42
CA GLY A 188 15.72 -8.39 -4.18
C GLY A 188 15.42 -8.18 -2.69
N VAL A 189 15.82 -9.11 -1.83
CA VAL A 189 15.68 -8.99 -0.37
C VAL A 189 16.58 -7.88 0.17
N ALA A 190 17.82 -7.77 -0.30
CA ALA A 190 18.73 -6.70 0.10
C ALA A 190 18.18 -5.32 -0.28
N MET A 191 17.67 -5.16 -1.50
CA MET A 191 17.04 -3.92 -1.95
C MET A 191 15.80 -3.57 -1.13
N ALA A 192 14.95 -4.56 -0.80
CA ALA A 192 13.79 -4.33 0.04
C ALA A 192 14.18 -3.95 1.49
N TYR A 193 15.24 -4.57 2.03
CA TYR A 193 15.77 -4.25 3.35
C TYR A 193 16.38 -2.83 3.41
N LEU A 194 17.03 -2.37 2.34
CA LEU A 194 17.54 -1.01 2.25
C LEU A 194 16.42 0.05 2.13
N GLY A 195 15.21 -0.36 1.73
CA GLY A 195 14.05 0.52 1.63
C GLY A 195 13.24 0.67 2.92
N LEU A 196 13.46 -0.23 3.89
CA LEU A 196 12.86 -0.22 5.24
C LEU A 196 13.46 0.90 6.10
#